data_AF-A0A4Q1KH68-F1
#
_entry.id   AF-A0A4Q1KH68-F1
#
_cell.length_a   1.000
_cell.length_b   1.000
_cell.length_c   1.000
_cell.angle_alpha   90.00
_cell.angle_beta   90.00
_cell.angle_gamma   90.00
#
_symmetry.space_group_name_H-M   'P 1'
#
loop_
_entity.id
_entity.type
_entity.pdbx_description
1 polymer ?
#
loop_
_entity_poly.entity_id
_entity_poly.type
_entity_poly.pdbx_seq_one_letter_code
_entity_poly.pdbx_strand_id
1 'polypeptide(L)'
;MRRLLLCAAALGAGLSMPAFAAEALSTRLVSCGEESCLLVSGTRTDADAQVAINGRAVAVEGARKWRVRVPVNTLRQWSAPSARTIMVSIDGVPDEADLPIGMLMGIEHLAMLTITAK
;
A
#
# COMPACT_ATOMS: atom_id res chain seq x y z
N MET A 1 1.54 -37.64 -62.20
CA MET A 1 0.83 -36.34 -62.01
C MET A 1 0.35 -36.27 -60.57
N ARG A 2 0.98 -35.47 -59.71
CA ARG A 2 0.64 -35.39 -58.27
C ARG A 2 0.52 -33.92 -57.84
N ARG A 3 -0.59 -33.65 -57.17
CA ARG A 3 -1.35 -32.40 -57.03
C ARG A 3 -0.64 -31.27 -56.26
N LEU A 4 -1.09 -30.05 -56.59
CA LEU A 4 -0.82 -28.71 -56.06
C LEU A 4 -1.10 -28.52 -54.55
N LEU A 5 -0.34 -27.56 -53.98
CA LEU A 5 -0.65 -26.51 -52.97
C LEU A 5 -1.28 -26.88 -51.60
N LEU A 6 -0.74 -26.33 -50.50
CA LEU A 6 -1.16 -25.02 -49.95
C LEU A 6 -0.35 -24.62 -48.70
N CYS A 7 -0.06 -23.32 -48.60
CA CYS A 7 0.58 -22.62 -47.50
C CYS A 7 -0.20 -22.77 -46.17
N ALA A 8 0.51 -23.08 -45.08
CA ALA A 8 -0.01 -22.92 -43.72
C ALA A 8 0.74 -21.75 -43.05
N ALA A 9 0.14 -20.57 -43.10
CA ALA A 9 0.57 -19.41 -42.32
C ALA A 9 0.18 -19.61 -40.85
N ALA A 10 1.16 -19.87 -39.99
CA ALA A 10 0.97 -19.89 -38.55
C ALA A 10 0.93 -18.45 -38.03
N LEU A 11 -0.27 -17.87 -37.88
CA LEU A 11 -0.46 -16.66 -37.09
C LEU A 11 -0.33 -17.03 -35.60
N GLY A 12 0.83 -16.72 -35.02
CA GLY A 12 1.02 -16.73 -33.58
C GLY A 12 0.22 -15.59 -32.95
N ALA A 13 -0.96 -15.92 -32.39
CA ALA A 13 -1.70 -15.01 -31.55
C ALA A 13 -0.95 -14.85 -30.22
N GLY A 14 -0.20 -13.76 -30.08
CA GLY A 14 0.37 -13.35 -28.80
C GLY A 14 -0.77 -13.04 -27.82
N LEU A 15 -0.93 -13.89 -26.81
CA LEU A 15 -1.79 -13.62 -25.66
C LEU A 15 -1.18 -12.43 -24.91
N SER A 16 -1.70 -11.23 -25.18
CA SER A 16 -1.47 -10.07 -24.34
C SER A 16 -2.12 -10.34 -22.98
N MET A 17 -1.35 -10.79 -22.00
CA MET A 17 -1.84 -10.87 -20.62
C MET A 17 -2.14 -9.44 -20.16
N PRO A 18 -3.38 -9.12 -19.78
CA PRO A 18 -3.66 -7.82 -19.17
C PRO A 18 -2.89 -7.75 -17.86
N ALA A 19 -1.97 -6.79 -17.75
CA ALA A 19 -1.39 -6.41 -16.48
C ALA A 19 -2.50 -5.73 -15.67
N PHE A 20 -3.17 -6.49 -14.81
CA PHE A 20 -4.00 -5.91 -13.76
C PHE A 20 -3.05 -5.20 -12.80
N ALA A 21 -2.90 -3.88 -12.97
CA ALA A 21 -2.31 -3.06 -11.93
C ALA A 21 -3.17 -3.23 -10.69
N ALA A 22 -2.66 -3.96 -9.69
CA ALA A 22 -3.29 -4.02 -8.39
C ALA A 22 -3.49 -2.57 -7.91
N GLU A 23 -4.72 -2.19 -7.55
CA GLU A 23 -4.96 -0.89 -6.93
C GLU A 23 -4.17 -0.85 -5.63
N ALA A 24 -3.01 -0.20 -5.68
CA ALA A 24 -2.01 -0.26 -4.63
C ALA A 24 -2.50 0.42 -3.35
N LEU A 25 -2.12 -0.14 -2.21
CA LEU A 25 -2.26 0.51 -0.91
C LEU A 25 -1.58 1.89 -0.96
N SER A 26 -2.23 2.89 -0.36
CA SER A 26 -1.70 4.24 -0.27
C SER A 26 -1.69 4.72 1.18
N THR A 27 -0.55 5.27 1.59
CA THR A 27 -0.39 5.88 2.90
C THR A 27 -0.09 7.37 2.77
N ARG A 28 -0.63 8.16 3.70
CA ARG A 28 -0.35 9.60 3.79
C ARG A 28 -0.42 10.07 5.23
N LEU A 29 0.48 10.96 5.61
CA LEU A 29 0.37 11.64 6.90
C LEU A 29 -0.70 12.74 6.83
N VAL A 30 -1.63 12.72 7.78
CA VAL A 30 -2.72 13.70 7.90
C VAL A 30 -2.81 14.22 9.33
N SER A 31 -3.38 15.41 9.52
CA SER A 31 -3.70 15.92 10.86
C SER A 31 -4.95 15.22 11.41
N CYS A 32 -4.87 14.81 12.68
CA CYS A 32 -5.96 14.25 13.47
C CYS A 32 -6.27 15.14 14.69
N GLY A 33 -6.26 16.47 14.50
CA GLY A 33 -6.34 17.42 15.60
C GLY A 33 -4.95 17.70 16.16
N GLU A 34 -4.73 17.35 17.43
CA GLU A 34 -3.48 17.64 18.16
C GLU A 34 -2.31 16.71 17.79
N GLU A 35 -2.59 15.60 17.10
CA GLU A 35 -1.57 14.65 16.64
C GLU A 35 -1.63 14.40 15.13
N SER A 36 -0.58 13.77 14.61
CA SER A 36 -0.56 13.25 13.23
C SER A 36 -1.08 11.82 13.20
N CYS A 37 -1.86 11.48 12.17
CA CYS A 37 -2.22 10.11 11.84
C CYS A 37 -1.63 9.70 10.50
N LEU A 38 -1.42 8.40 10.34
CA LEU A 38 -1.33 7.79 9.04
C LEU A 38 -2.75 7.51 8.52
N LEU A 39 -3.10 8.13 7.41
CA LEU A 39 -4.21 7.70 6.57
C LEU A 39 -3.73 6.54 5.72
N VAL A 40 -4.30 5.36 5.91
CA VAL A 40 -4.10 4.19 5.05
C VAL A 40 -5.36 4.02 4.23
N SER A 41 -5.22 3.78 2.93
CA SER A 41 -6.34 3.58 2.01
C SER A 41 -6.01 2.49 1.00
N GLY A 42 -7.05 1.83 0.52
CA GLY A 42 -6.92 0.75 -0.45
C GLY A 42 -8.28 0.32 -0.98
N THR A 43 -8.27 -0.78 -1.72
CA THR A 43 -9.50 -1.42 -2.19
C THR A 43 -9.57 -2.88 -1.76
N ARG A 44 -10.79 -3.42 -1.65
CA ARG A 44 -11.07 -4.82 -1.31
C ARG A 44 -12.22 -5.34 -2.16
N THR A 45 -12.16 -6.61 -2.53
CA THR A 45 -13.19 -7.26 -3.36
C THR A 45 -14.50 -7.40 -2.59
N ASP A 46 -14.44 -7.77 -1.32
CA ASP A 46 -15.59 -7.93 -0.44
C ASP A 46 -15.69 -6.75 0.55
N ALA A 47 -16.90 -6.20 0.69
CA ALA A 47 -17.18 -5.08 1.60
C ALA A 47 -17.12 -5.48 3.08
N ASP A 48 -17.15 -6.77 3.39
CA ASP A 48 -17.07 -7.27 4.77
C ASP A 48 -15.68 -7.83 5.11
N ALA A 49 -14.75 -7.91 4.14
CA ALA A 49 -13.40 -8.43 4.37
C ALA A 49 -12.63 -7.60 5.41
N GLN A 50 -12.22 -8.24 6.51
CA GLN A 50 -11.54 -7.57 7.61
C GLN A 50 -10.19 -6.99 7.16
N VAL A 51 -9.91 -5.75 7.55
CA VAL A 51 -8.60 -5.11 7.37
C VAL A 51 -7.82 -5.16 8.67
N ALA A 52 -6.55 -5.54 8.59
CA ALA A 52 -5.62 -5.47 9.72
C ALA A 52 -4.32 -4.77 9.33
N ILE A 53 -3.71 -4.08 10.29
CA ILE A 53 -2.42 -3.40 10.14
C ILE A 53 -1.46 -4.00 11.16
N ASN A 54 -0.32 -4.51 10.70
CA ASN A 54 0.67 -5.25 11.49
C ASN A 54 0.02 -6.31 12.38
N GLY A 55 -0.94 -7.06 11.82
CA GLY A 55 -1.68 -8.12 12.51
C GLY A 55 -2.78 -7.65 13.47
N ARG A 56 -3.08 -6.35 13.55
CA ARG A 56 -4.16 -5.81 14.39
C ARG A 56 -5.35 -5.39 13.56
N ALA A 57 -6.52 -5.94 13.85
CA ALA A 57 -7.76 -5.57 13.19
C ALA A 57 -8.09 -4.09 13.41
N VAL A 58 -8.49 -3.39 12.36
CA VAL A 58 -8.84 -1.97 12.39
C VAL A 58 -10.22 -1.75 11.79
N ALA A 59 -10.99 -0.84 12.40
CA ALA A 59 -12.22 -0.36 11.80
C ALA A 59 -11.90 0.58 10.64
N VAL A 60 -12.56 0.39 9.51
CA VAL A 60 -12.34 1.20 8.30
C VAL A 60 -13.59 2.00 7.95
N GLU A 61 -13.38 3.17 7.37
CA GLU A 61 -14.43 3.94 6.70
C GLU A 61 -14.58 3.46 5.25
N GLY A 62 -15.80 3.12 4.84
CA GLY A 62 -16.12 2.72 3.48
C GLY A 62 -16.21 1.20 3.27
N ALA A 63 -16.78 0.82 2.12
CA ALA A 63 -16.98 -0.58 1.73
C ALA A 63 -15.78 -1.08 0.92
N ARG A 64 -15.94 -1.28 -0.39
CA ARG A 64 -14.88 -1.77 -1.28
C ARG A 64 -13.70 -0.81 -1.43
N LYS A 65 -13.96 0.50 -1.48
CA LYS A 65 -12.93 1.53 -1.32
C LYS A 65 -12.96 1.96 0.13
N TRP A 66 -11.84 1.82 0.81
CA TRP A 66 -11.79 2.01 2.25
C TRP A 66 -10.62 2.88 2.66
N ARG A 67 -10.72 3.45 3.85
CA ARG A 67 -9.64 4.17 4.49
C ARG A 67 -9.70 4.03 6.01
N VAL A 68 -8.57 4.22 6.67
CA VAL A 68 -8.48 4.27 8.13
C VAL A 68 -7.44 5.31 8.52
N ARG A 69 -7.71 6.03 9.61
CA ARG A 69 -6.73 6.91 10.24
C ARG A 69 -6.21 6.22 11.49
N VAL A 70 -4.89 6.03 11.55
CA VAL A 70 -4.24 5.46 12.72
C VAL A 70 -3.29 6.50 13.30
N PRO A 71 -3.44 6.90 14.58
CA PRO A 71 -2.50 7.77 15.25
C PRO A 71 -1.06 7.29 15.11
N VAL A 72 -0.12 8.19 14.81
CA VAL A 72 1.30 7.83 14.63
C VAL A 72 1.86 7.17 15.89
N ASN A 73 1.46 7.62 17.08
CA ASN A 73 1.90 7.02 18.34
C ASN A 73 1.40 5.57 18.48
N THR A 74 0.17 5.30 18.05
CA THR A 74 -0.40 3.94 18.03
C THR A 74 0.37 3.05 17.05
N LEU A 75 0.62 3.55 15.83
CA LEU A 75 1.43 2.83 14.84
C LEU A 75 2.85 2.53 15.32
N ARG A 76 3.47 3.46 16.06
CA ARG A 76 4.81 3.25 16.63
C ARG A 76 4.85 2.06 17.60
N GLN A 77 3.77 1.82 18.34
CA GLN A 77 3.65 0.67 19.25
C GLN A 77 3.40 -0.65 18.51
N TRP A 78 2.90 -0.59 17.27
CA TRP A 78 2.55 -1.76 16.46
C TRP A 78 3.66 -2.15 15.47
N SER A 79 4.66 -1.29 15.31
CA SER A 79 5.72 -1.45 14.33
C SER A 79 7.05 -1.77 14.98
N ALA A 80 7.94 -2.41 14.22
CA ALA A 80 9.34 -2.47 14.59
C ALA A 80 9.93 -1.04 14.67
N PRO A 81 10.96 -0.81 15.50
CA PRO A 81 11.66 0.47 15.54
C PRO A 81 12.14 0.89 14.14
N SER A 82 11.88 2.15 13.76
CA SER A 82 12.30 2.71 12.47
C SER A 82 11.77 1.97 11.23
N ALA A 83 10.64 1.25 11.35
CA ALA A 83 10.00 0.59 10.22
C ALA A 83 9.70 1.59 9.08
N ARG A 84 9.94 1.13 7.84
CA ARG A 84 9.70 1.91 6.61
C ARG A 84 8.44 1.48 5.87
N THR A 85 7.91 0.32 6.23
CA THR A 85 6.68 -0.26 5.68
C THR A 85 5.80 -0.72 6.83
N ILE A 86 4.52 -0.91 6.54
CA ILE A 86 3.58 -1.65 7.39
C ILE A 86 3.00 -2.80 6.58
N MET A 87 2.69 -3.88 7.28
CA MET A 87 1.92 -4.98 6.70
C MET A 87 0.44 -4.63 6.83
N VAL A 88 -0.27 -4.62 5.72
CA VAL A 88 -1.72 -4.50 5.68
C VAL A 88 -2.27 -5.82 5.20
N SER A 89 -3.19 -6.44 5.94
CA SER A 89 -3.87 -7.64 5.46
C SER A 89 -5.36 -7.40 5.24
N ILE A 90 -5.85 -7.94 4.13
CA ILE A 90 -7.27 -7.94 3.78
C ILE A 90 -7.71 -9.40 3.76
N ASP A 91 -8.60 -9.77 4.68
CA ASP A 91 -9.04 -11.16 4.90
C ASP A 91 -7.85 -12.14 5.07
N GLY A 92 -6.84 -11.69 5.80
CA GLY A 92 -5.63 -12.47 6.07
C GLY A 92 -4.60 -12.50 4.92
N VAL A 93 -4.91 -11.96 3.74
CA VAL A 93 -3.94 -11.83 2.64
C VAL A 93 -3.06 -10.60 2.90
N PRO A 94 -1.75 -10.78 3.16
CA PRO A 94 -0.86 -9.66 3.48
C PRO A 94 -0.38 -8.94 2.22
N ASP A 95 -0.22 -7.63 2.34
CA ASP A 95 0.39 -6.74 1.37
C ASP A 95 1.18 -5.66 2.12
N GLU A 96 2.22 -5.11 1.50
CA GLU A 96 3.08 -4.10 2.12
C GLU A 96 2.71 -2.70 1.67
N ALA A 97 2.66 -1.76 2.61
CA ALA A 97 2.47 -0.36 2.31
C ALA A 97 3.65 0.46 2.81
N ASP A 98 4.25 1.24 1.92
CA ASP A 98 5.30 2.20 2.27
C ASP A 98 4.80 3.23 3.26
N LEU A 99 5.63 3.59 4.22
CA LEU A 99 5.38 4.68 5.14
C LEU A 99 5.96 6.00 4.62
N PRO A 100 5.38 7.15 4.98
CA PRO A 100 6.00 8.44 4.73
C PRO A 100 7.43 8.48 5.28
N ILE A 101 8.34 9.09 4.51
CA ILE A 101 9.77 9.15 4.84
C ILE A 101 9.97 9.70 6.25
N GLY A 102 10.76 8.98 7.05
CA GLY A 102 11.13 9.40 8.40
C GLY A 102 10.02 9.28 9.46
N MET A 103 8.80 8.85 9.11
CA MET A 103 7.66 8.87 10.04
C MET A 103 7.92 8.13 11.36
N LEU A 104 8.53 6.94 11.29
CA LEU A 104 8.83 6.13 12.47
C LEU A 104 10.30 6.16 12.88
N MET A 105 11.14 6.93 12.18
CA MET A 105 12.53 7.13 12.58
C MET A 105 12.54 7.78 13.96
N GLY A 106 13.45 7.35 14.84
CA GLY A 106 13.67 8.03 16.10
C GLY A 106 14.15 9.46 15.84
N ILE A 107 13.58 10.44 16.56
CA ILE A 107 14.17 11.77 16.61
C ILE A 107 15.41 11.69 17.50
N GLU A 108 16.54 11.33 16.92
CA GLU A 108 17.81 11.67 17.57
C GLU A 108 17.84 13.19 17.66
N HIS A 109 18.01 13.72 18.88
CA HIS A 109 17.93 15.15 19.12
C HIS A 109 18.84 15.90 18.14
N LEU A 110 18.24 16.63 17.20
CA LEU A 110 18.97 17.47 16.26
C LEU A 110 19.53 18.65 17.07
N ALA A 111 20.83 18.62 17.35
CA ALA A 111 21.48 19.64 18.17
C ALA A 111 21.43 21.04 17.52
N MET A 112 21.45 21.14 16.18
CA MET A 112 21.29 22.40 15.44
C MET A 112 21.01 22.13 13.95
N LEU A 113 20.02 22.83 13.37
CA LEU A 113 19.76 22.86 11.92
C LEU A 113 19.90 24.31 11.44
N THR A 114 20.97 24.61 10.70
CA THR A 114 21.17 25.94 10.07
C THR A 114 20.66 25.90 8.64
N ILE A 115 19.68 26.74 8.32
CA ILE A 115 19.16 26.94 6.96
C ILE A 115 19.59 28.34 6.52
N THR A 116 20.36 28.43 5.43
CA THR A 116 20.73 29.72 4.83
C THR A 116 20.11 29.82 3.44
N ALA A 117 19.23 30.80 3.25
CA ALA A 117 18.76 31.19 1.92
C ALA A 117 19.69 32.26 1.33
N LYS A 118 19.92 32.21 0.01
CA LYS A 118 20.65 33.24 -0.73
C LYS A 118 19.71 34.35 -1.16
#